data_AF-A0A349GNY2-F1
#
_entry.id   AF-A0A349GNY2-F1
#
_cell.length_a   1.000
_cell.length_b   1.000
_cell.length_c   1.000
_cell.angle_alpha   90.00
_cell.angle_beta   90.00
_cell.angle_gamma   90.00
#
_symmetry.space_group_name_H-M   'P 1'
#
loop_
_entity.id
_entity.type
_entity.pdbx_description
1 polymer ?
#
loop_
_entity_poly.entity_id
_entity_poly.type
_entity_poly.pdbx_seq_one_letter_code
_entity_poly.pdbx_strand_id
1 'polypeptide(L)' 'MLKTAVVTGASRGIGKAVAETLAADGYTVIVNYSSSREKAEKIASDIGGEAFQADVSDRKQTEKMFTYVYEKYG' A
#
# COMPACT_ATOMS: atom_id res chain seq x y z
N MET A 1 12.11 -12.17 -8.71
CA MET A 1 11.57 -10.89 -8.19
C MET A 1 10.21 -11.18 -7.57
N LEU A 2 9.92 -10.61 -6.40
CA LEU A 2 8.59 -10.66 -5.81
C LEU A 2 7.67 -9.70 -6.57
N LYS A 3 6.40 -10.04 -6.73
CA LYS A 3 5.41 -9.15 -7.38
C LYS A 3 5.01 -8.05 -6.39
N THR A 4 4.77 -6.85 -6.90
CA THR A 4 4.33 -5.71 -6.07
C THR A 4 2.82 -5.52 -6.18
N ALA A 5 2.15 -5.28 -5.06
CA ALA A 5 0.73 -5.01 -4.99
C ALA A 5 0.45 -3.71 -4.24
N VAL A 6 -0.36 -2.83 -4.84
CA VAL A 6 -0.88 -1.63 -4.17
C VAL A 6 -2.28 -1.93 -3.68
N VAL A 7 -2.53 -1.76 -2.39
CA VAL A 7 -3.85 -1.99 -1.78
C VAL A 7 -4.39 -0.66 -1.27
N THR A 8 -5.48 -0.19 -1.87
CA THR A 8 -6.14 1.07 -1.52
C THR A 8 -7.05 0.89 -0.31
N GLY A 9 -7.19 1.93 0.51
CA GLY A 9 -7.97 1.85 1.75
C GLY A 9 -7.43 0.81 2.74
N ALA A 10 -6.15 0.43 2.63
CA ALA A 10 -5.54 -0.68 3.36
C ALA A 10 -5.31 -0.41 4.86
N SER A 11 -5.57 0.82 5.31
CA SER A 11 -5.46 1.20 6.73
C SER A 11 -6.46 0.49 7.68
N ARG A 12 -7.47 -0.23 7.16
CA ARG A 12 -8.49 -0.93 7.97
C ARG A 12 -9.33 -1.94 7.17
N GLY A 13 -10.15 -2.72 7.88
CA GLY A 13 -11.21 -3.55 7.31
C GLY A 13 -10.70 -4.55 6.27
N ILE A 14 -11.44 -4.66 5.16
CA ILE A 14 -11.10 -5.57 4.06
C ILE A 14 -9.74 -5.24 3.44
N GLY A 15 -9.43 -3.96 3.24
CA GLY A 15 -8.14 -3.55 2.66
C GLY A 15 -6.96 -3.99 3.51
N LYS A 16 -7.08 -3.92 4.84
CA LYS A 16 -6.08 -4.46 5.78
C LYS A 16 -5.90 -5.98 5.58
N ALA A 17 -7.01 -6.74 5.61
CA ALA A 17 -6.95 -8.20 5.47
C ALA A 17 -6.34 -8.64 4.14
N VAL A 18 -6.64 -7.92 3.05
CA VAL A 18 -6.04 -8.15 1.73
C VAL A 18 -4.54 -7.86 1.75
N ALA A 19 -4.11 -6.75 2.36
CA ALA A 19 -2.70 -6.42 2.49
C ALA A 19 -1.90 -7.47 3.28
N GLU A 20 -2.44 -7.94 4.40
CA GLU A 20 -1.85 -9.00 5.23
C GLU A 20 -1.76 -10.33 4.46
N THR A 21 -2.81 -10.69 3.72
CA THR A 21 -2.84 -11.93 2.93
C THR A 21 -1.81 -11.90 1.80
N LEU A 22 -1.75 -10.81 1.03
CA LEU A 22 -0.78 -10.67 -0.06
C LEU A 22 0.66 -10.69 0.44
N ALA A 23 0.94 -10.06 1.58
CA ALA A 23 2.26 -10.12 2.20
C ALA A 23 2.63 -11.56 2.62
N ALA A 24 1.69 -12.31 3.20
CA ALA A 24 1.88 -13.71 3.54
C ALA A 24 2.14 -14.59 2.29
N ASP A 25 1.53 -14.24 1.16
CA ASP A 25 1.76 -14.89 -0.14
C ASP A 25 3.07 -14.45 -0.83
N GLY A 26 3.88 -13.60 -0.19
CA GLY A 26 5.20 -13.19 -0.66
C GLY A 26 5.20 -11.99 -1.59
N TYR A 27 4.17 -11.14 -1.57
CA TYR A 27 4.16 -9.88 -2.33
C TYR A 27 4.88 -8.76 -1.58
N THR A 28 5.49 -7.84 -2.32
CA THR A 28 5.79 -6.50 -1.79
C THR A 28 4.49 -5.71 -1.76
N VAL A 29 4.04 -5.31 -0.57
CA VAL A 29 2.73 -4.65 -0.41
C VAL A 29 2.89 -3.15 -0.10
N ILE A 30 2.20 -2.32 -0.87
CA ILE A 30 2.03 -0.89 -0.64
C ILE A 30 0.66 -0.63 -0.03
N VAL A 31 0.65 -0.22 1.23
CA VAL A 31 -0.53 0.11 2.03
C VAL A 31 -0.93 1.56 1.75
N ASN A 32 -1.89 1.77 0.85
CA ASN A 32 -2.38 3.10 0.54
C ASN A 32 -3.40 3.61 1.57
N TYR A 33 -3.28 4.89 1.93
CA TYR A 33 -4.22 5.61 2.77
C TYR A 33 -4.41 7.06 2.32
N SER A 34 -5.57 7.65 2.61
CA SER A 34 -5.82 9.09 2.39
C SER A 34 -5.59 9.92 3.65
N SER A 35 -6.16 9.48 4.79
CA SER A 35 -6.13 10.24 6.06
C SER A 35 -5.66 9.45 7.29
N SER A 36 -5.59 8.11 7.20
CA SER A 36 -5.32 7.23 8.35
C SER A 36 -3.84 6.80 8.44
N ARG A 37 -2.92 7.77 8.54
CA ARG A 37 -1.46 7.54 8.53
C ARG A 37 -1.01 6.49 9.54
N GLU A 38 -1.27 6.70 10.82
CA GLU A 38 -0.74 5.83 11.89
C GLU A 38 -1.18 4.37 11.71
N LYS A 39 -2.44 4.15 11.32
CA LYS A 39 -2.97 2.81 11.07
C LYS A 39 -2.28 2.15 9.86
N ALA A 40 -2.06 2.92 8.79
CA ALA A 40 -1.39 2.43 7.60
C ALA A 40 0.08 2.11 7.85
N GLU A 41 0.81 2.99 8.53
CA GLU A 41 2.21 2.78 8.91
C GLU A 41 2.36 1.56 9.82
N LYS A 42 1.45 1.38 10.78
CA LYS A 42 1.44 0.17 11.62
C LYS A 42 1.27 -1.10 10.78
N ILE A 43 0.28 -1.13 9.89
CA ILE A 43 0.03 -2.32 9.05
C ILE A 43 1.21 -2.59 8.12
N ALA A 44 1.77 -1.56 7.48
CA ALA A 44 2.96 -1.69 6.64
C ALA A 44 4.13 -2.28 7.44
N SER A 45 4.37 -1.79 8.66
CA SER A 45 5.39 -2.34 9.55
C SER A 45 5.12 -3.79 9.94
N ASP A 46 3.87 -4.15 10.27
CA ASP A 46 3.49 -5.50 10.71
C ASP A 46 3.73 -6.54 9.59
N ILE A 47 3.55 -6.14 8.32
CA ILE A 47 3.66 -7.03 7.16
C ILE A 47 4.98 -6.92 6.39
N GLY A 48 5.91 -6.06 6.84
CA GLY A 48 7.15 -5.77 6.10
C GLY A 48 6.93 -5.05 4.77
N GLY A 49 5.80 -4.35 4.62
CA GLY A 49 5.43 -3.54 3.46
C GLY A 49 5.76 -2.05 3.64
N GLU A 50 5.12 -1.22 2.83
CA GLU A 50 5.32 0.24 2.87
C GLU A 50 4.00 1.00 2.85
N ALA A 51 3.86 2.04 3.67
CA ALA A 51 2.69 2.90 3.67
C ALA A 51 2.88 4.09 2.71
N PHE A 52 1.88 4.37 1.87
CA PHE A 52 1.93 5.49 0.92
C PHE A 52 0.64 6.33 0.99
N GLN A 53 0.78 7.64 1.23
CA GLN A 53 -0.37 8.54 1.27
C GLN A 53 -0.79 8.96 -0.14
N ALA A 54 -2.01 8.63 -0.54
CA ALA A 54 -2.63 9.17 -1.74
C ALA A 54 -4.16 9.10 -1.63
N ASP A 55 -4.84 10.20 -1.96
CA ASP A 55 -6.27 10.17 -2.27
C ASP A 55 -6.47 9.60 -3.68
N VAL A 56 -7.13 8.44 -3.76
CA VAL A 56 -7.40 7.74 -5.03
C VAL A 56 -8.43 8.46 -5.90
N SER A 57 -9.14 9.47 -5.37
CA SER A 57 -9.99 10.36 -6.17
C SER A 57 -9.19 11.50 -6.84
N ASP A 58 -7.96 11.76 -6.39
CA ASP A 58 -7.04 12.72 -7.01
C ASP A 58 -6.10 11.99 -7.99
N ARG A 59 -6.28 12.28 -9.28
CA ARG A 59 -5.48 11.69 -10.35
C ARG A 59 -3.98 11.96 -10.19
N LYS A 60 -3.57 13.16 -9.77
CA LYS A 60 -2.14 13.52 -9.63
C LYS A 60 -1.50 12.75 -8.49
N GLN A 61 -2.23 12.54 -7.39
CA GLN A 61 -1.73 11.75 -6.26
C GLN A 61 -1.61 10.28 -6.63
N THR A 62 -2.58 9.76 -7.36
CA THR A 62 -2.56 8.38 -7.86
C THR A 62 -1.40 8.15 -8.84
N GLU A 63 -1.19 9.07 -9.79
CA GLU A 63 -0.05 9.03 -10.72
C GLU A 63 1.28 9.01 -9.95
N LYS A 64 1.48 9.90 -8.97
CA LYS A 64 2.68 9.93 -8.12
C LYS A 64 2.91 8.61 -7.37
N MET A 65 1.85 8.01 -6.83
CA MET A 65 1.94 6.72 -6.14
C MET A 65 2.41 5.62 -7.09
N PHE A 66 1.81 5.51 -8.27
CA PHE A 66 2.23 4.51 -9.25
C PHE A 66 3.63 4.75 -9.79
N THR A 67 4.02 6.00 -10.06
CA THR A 67 5.40 6.35 -10.45
C THR A 67 6.39 5.90 -9.38
N TYR A 68 6.15 6.25 -8.12
CA TYR A 68 7.02 5.85 -7.01
C TYR A 68 7.16 4.32 -6.90
N VAL A 69 6.04 3.60 -6.95
CA VAL A 69 6.03 2.14 -6.84
C VAL A 69 6.74 1.48 -8.01
N TYR A 70 6.56 2.02 -9.22
CA TYR A 70 7.26 1.55 -10.41
C TYR A 70 8.77 1.79 -10.27
N GLU A 71 9.21 3.02 -10.05
CA GLU A 71 10.63 3.36 -9.92
C GLU A 71 11.39 2.56 -8.85
N LYS A 72 10.72 2.18 -7.76
CA LYS A 72 11.35 1.47 -6.64
C LYS A 72 11.35 -0.05 -6.79
N TYR A 73 10.32 -0.64 -7.39
CA TYR A 73 10.11 -2.10 -7.37
C TYR A 73 9.94 -2.74 -8.76
N GLY A 74 10.04 -1.96 -9.84
CA GLY A 74 9.87 -2.39 -11.23
C GLY A 74 10.84 -1.72 -12.19
#